data_AF-A0A963HCH4-F1
#
_entry.id   AF-A0A963HCH4-F1
#
_cell.length_a   1.000
_cell.length_b   1.000
_cell.length_c   1.000
_cell.angle_alpha   90.00
_cell.angle_beta   90.00
_cell.angle_gamma   90.00
#
_symmetry.space_group_name_H-M   'P 1'
#
loop_
_entity.id
_entity.type
_entity.pdbx_description
1 polymer ?
#
loop_
_entity_poly.entity_id
_entity_poly.type
_entity_poly.pdbx_seq_one_letter_code
_entity_poly.pdbx_strand_id
1 'polypeptide(L)'
;VYASNDGGRSWTRRGDAPDKLMNIAVSPSGRLYAGTEEGLRVSADGGASWRPASMLRIPVTMFSAEADGTLYSFQWGQGLLKAREPELSWTPLANTFGGQAMLVMARNGTRLFGASHIGRLFVSSDDGRSWQAINGARGPQSAAEKRGEKLFAANCQSCHGAAGIGEAPQFGQPLQGLAPALDDTAHAWHHSDQQLQNTILKGSPAPNSRMLAFEGRLSRRDAEDLVAYMKSLWNERALRCQGAKHMDPGCMAH
;
A
#
# COMPACT_ATOMS: atom_id res chain seq x y z
N VAL A 1 15.38 8.82 -19.63
CA VAL A 1 16.50 8.22 -18.87
C VAL A 1 17.80 8.90 -19.25
N TYR A 2 18.55 9.34 -18.25
CA TYR A 2 19.89 9.90 -18.39
C TYR A 2 20.86 9.10 -17.51
N ALA A 3 22.11 8.99 -17.93
CA ALA A 3 23.17 8.33 -17.17
C ALA A 3 24.38 9.24 -17.02
N SER A 4 25.09 9.10 -15.90
CA SER A 4 26.33 9.80 -15.60
C SER A 4 27.40 8.79 -15.20
N ASN A 5 28.64 9.02 -15.65
CA ASN A 5 29.82 8.22 -15.31
C ASN A 5 30.85 9.02 -14.50
N ASP A 6 30.52 10.24 -14.08
CA ASP A 6 31.46 11.19 -13.47
C ASP A 6 30.96 11.76 -12.14
N GLY A 7 30.07 11.02 -11.46
CA GLY A 7 29.48 11.41 -10.19
C GLY A 7 28.38 12.48 -10.32
N GLY A 8 27.72 12.54 -11.48
CA GLY A 8 26.62 13.46 -11.74
C GLY A 8 27.04 14.83 -12.27
N ARG A 9 28.31 15.02 -12.67
CA ARG A 9 28.80 16.29 -13.24
C ARG A 9 28.29 16.48 -14.67
N SER A 10 28.22 15.41 -15.44
CA SER A 10 27.63 15.40 -16.78
C SER A 10 26.68 14.20 -16.96
N TRP A 11 25.71 14.39 -17.85
CA TRP A 11 24.63 13.44 -18.10
C TRP A 11 24.45 13.22 -19.59
N THR A 12 24.36 11.96 -20.02
CA THR A 12 24.07 11.58 -21.40
C THR A 12 22.67 10.97 -21.47
N ARG A 13 21.84 11.44 -22.41
CA ARG A 13 20.52 10.84 -22.66
C ARG A 13 20.69 9.41 -23.16
N ARG A 14 20.01 8.45 -22.54
CA ARG A 14 20.07 7.01 -22.91
C ARG A 14 18.84 6.53 -23.66
N GLY A 15 17.67 7.05 -23.32
CA GLY A 15 16.39 6.61 -23.87
C GLY A 15 15.24 7.20 -23.07
N ASP A 16 14.02 6.76 -23.35
CA ASP A 16 12.84 7.17 -22.61
C ASP A 16 12.60 6.28 -21.39
N ALA A 17 12.04 6.88 -20.34
CA ALA A 17 11.64 6.12 -19.17
C ALA A 17 10.32 5.39 -19.47
N PRO A 18 10.02 4.27 -18.80
CA PRO A 18 8.68 3.70 -18.83
C PRO A 18 7.63 4.71 -18.36
N ASP A 19 6.44 4.65 -18.96
CA ASP A 19 5.31 5.47 -18.52
C ASP A 19 4.93 5.16 -17.06
N LYS A 20 4.46 6.20 -16.35
CA LYS A 20 3.99 6.11 -14.95
C LYS A 20 5.03 5.48 -14.01
N LEU A 21 6.30 5.84 -14.21
CA LEU A 21 7.41 5.40 -13.38
C LEU A 21 7.23 5.85 -11.92
N MET A 22 7.30 4.91 -10.99
CA MET A 22 7.22 5.16 -9.55
C MET A 22 8.57 4.96 -8.86
N ASN A 23 9.35 3.98 -9.29
CA ASN A 23 10.63 3.64 -8.69
C ASN A 23 11.60 3.04 -9.73
N ILE A 24 12.91 3.20 -9.51
CA ILE A 24 13.95 2.58 -10.32
C ILE A 24 15.08 2.06 -9.42
N ALA A 25 15.63 0.91 -9.76
CA ALA A 25 16.77 0.29 -9.07
C ALA A 25 17.70 -0.40 -10.06
N VAL A 26 18.95 -0.62 -9.64
CA VAL A 26 19.96 -1.36 -10.41
C VAL A 26 20.27 -2.67 -9.70
N SER A 27 20.29 -3.78 -10.42
CA SER A 27 20.73 -5.07 -9.88
C SER A 27 22.26 -5.22 -9.95
N PRO A 28 22.87 -6.15 -9.19
CA PRO A 28 24.30 -6.43 -9.28
C PRO A 28 24.77 -6.83 -10.69
N SER A 29 23.87 -7.38 -11.53
CA SER A 29 24.18 -7.70 -12.93
C SER A 29 24.19 -6.47 -13.86
N GLY A 30 23.88 -5.28 -13.34
CA GLY A 30 23.81 -4.03 -14.10
C GLY A 30 22.47 -3.82 -14.84
N ARG A 31 21.47 -4.68 -14.61
CA ARG A 31 20.12 -4.47 -15.16
C ARG A 31 19.41 -3.37 -14.36
N LEU A 32 18.65 -2.55 -15.07
CA LEU A 32 17.75 -1.59 -14.43
C LEU A 32 16.36 -2.19 -14.31
N TYR A 33 15.74 -2.04 -13.15
CA TYR A 33 14.35 -2.39 -12.90
C TYR A 33 13.56 -1.14 -12.60
N ALA A 34 12.40 -1.00 -13.23
CA ALA A 34 11.51 0.12 -13.08
C ALA A 34 10.14 -0.38 -12.60
N GLY A 35 9.76 0.03 -11.39
CA GLY A 35 8.40 -0.14 -10.90
C GLY A 35 7.52 0.98 -11.45
N THR A 36 6.41 0.61 -12.08
CA THR A 36 5.43 1.56 -12.62
C THR A 36 4.03 1.26 -12.11
N GLU A 37 3.09 2.17 -12.30
CA GLU A 37 1.66 1.92 -12.05
C GLU A 37 1.08 0.78 -12.91
N GLU A 38 1.80 0.35 -13.95
CA GLU A 38 1.35 -0.66 -14.91
C GLU A 38 2.12 -1.98 -14.85
N GLY A 39 3.02 -2.13 -13.88
CA GLY A 39 3.83 -3.33 -13.69
C GLY A 39 5.33 -3.08 -13.62
N LEU A 40 6.06 -4.18 -13.41
CA LEU A 40 7.53 -4.16 -13.36
C LEU A 40 8.12 -4.19 -14.78
N ARG A 41 9.06 -3.29 -15.07
CA ARG A 41 9.86 -3.26 -16.31
C ARG A 41 11.32 -3.54 -16.00
N VAL A 42 12.04 -4.10 -16.97
CA VAL A 42 13.49 -4.34 -16.91
C VAL A 42 14.18 -3.82 -18.17
N SER A 43 15.37 -3.26 -18.00
CA SER A 43 16.29 -2.87 -19.06
C SER A 43 17.64 -3.55 -18.85
N ALA A 44 18.20 -4.09 -19.92
CA ALA A 44 19.54 -4.70 -19.93
C ALA A 44 20.60 -3.81 -20.60
N ASP A 45 20.22 -2.66 -21.13
CA ASP A 45 21.04 -1.77 -21.96
C ASP A 45 21.22 -0.37 -21.34
N GLY A 46 21.08 -0.28 -20.02
CA GLY A 46 21.22 0.98 -19.28
C GLY A 46 20.09 1.97 -19.54
N GLY A 47 18.87 1.46 -19.78
CA GLY A 47 17.64 2.24 -19.94
C GLY A 47 17.43 2.79 -21.34
N ALA A 48 18.08 2.21 -22.36
CA ALA A 48 17.81 2.53 -23.76
C ALA A 48 16.53 1.86 -24.24
N SER A 49 16.25 0.63 -23.77
CA SER A 49 15.00 -0.09 -24.01
C SER A 49 14.50 -0.81 -22.76
N TRP A 50 13.18 -1.02 -22.69
CA TRP A 50 12.49 -1.61 -21.55
C TRP A 50 11.54 -2.72 -22.01
N ARG A 51 11.46 -3.80 -21.24
CA ARG A 51 10.49 -4.89 -21.44
C ARG A 51 9.81 -5.26 -20.12
N PRO A 52 8.62 -5.89 -20.14
CA PRO A 52 8.02 -6.44 -18.92
C PRO A 52 8.97 -7.41 -18.20
N ALA A 53 9.03 -7.32 -16.87
CA ALA A 53 9.78 -8.23 -16.00
C ALA A 53 8.87 -9.17 -15.18
N SER A 54 7.56 -9.04 -15.37
CA SER A 54 6.51 -9.90 -14.84
C SER A 54 5.34 -9.90 -15.82
N MET A 55 4.59 -11.00 -15.87
CA MET A 55 3.34 -11.09 -16.62
C MET A 55 2.21 -10.30 -15.95
N LEU A 56 2.29 -10.11 -14.63
CA LEU A 56 1.29 -9.37 -13.87
C LEU A 56 1.51 -7.86 -14.02
N ARG A 57 0.46 -7.15 -14.44
CA ARG A 57 0.43 -5.67 -14.57
C ARG A 57 -0.08 -5.01 -13.29
N ILE A 58 0.58 -5.32 -12.17
CA ILE A 58 0.24 -4.78 -10.85
C ILE A 58 1.16 -3.60 -10.54
N PRO A 59 0.65 -2.46 -10.02
CA PRO A 59 1.49 -1.34 -9.60
C PRO A 59 2.63 -1.77 -8.67
N VAL A 60 3.85 -1.33 -8.98
CA VAL A 60 5.04 -1.63 -8.20
C VAL A 60 5.54 -0.38 -7.50
N THR A 61 5.37 -0.33 -6.18
CA THR A 61 5.71 0.86 -5.37
C THR A 61 7.12 0.83 -4.79
N MET A 62 7.73 -0.36 -4.71
CA MET A 62 9.11 -0.53 -4.26
C MET A 62 9.76 -1.66 -5.04
N PHE A 63 11.01 -1.44 -5.45
CA PHE A 63 11.90 -2.48 -5.91
C PHE A 63 13.26 -2.31 -5.22
N SER A 64 13.86 -3.41 -4.78
CA SER A 64 15.21 -3.42 -4.22
C SER A 64 15.98 -4.62 -4.74
N ALA A 65 17.27 -4.43 -5.01
CA ALA A 65 18.19 -5.48 -5.38
C ALA A 65 19.32 -5.55 -4.35
N GLU A 66 19.56 -6.74 -3.82
CA GLU A 66 20.63 -7.02 -2.88
C GLU A 66 21.89 -7.48 -3.63
N ALA A 67 23.06 -7.34 -2.99
CA ALA A 67 24.34 -7.72 -3.58
C ALA A 67 24.46 -9.21 -3.95
N ASP A 68 23.70 -10.08 -3.29
CA ASP A 68 23.67 -11.52 -3.55
C ASP A 68 22.74 -11.91 -4.74
N GLY A 69 22.19 -10.93 -5.44
CA GLY A 69 21.26 -11.12 -6.56
C GLY A 69 19.81 -11.38 -6.12
N THR A 70 19.50 -11.33 -4.82
CA THR A 70 18.12 -11.32 -4.34
C THR A 70 17.42 -10.04 -4.80
N LEU A 71 16.22 -10.19 -5.33
CA LEU A 71 15.35 -9.09 -5.71
C LEU A 71 14.11 -9.08 -4.82
N TYR A 72 13.69 -7.89 -4.41
CA TYR A 72 12.46 -7.64 -3.70
C TYR A 72 11.59 -6.67 -4.49
N SER A 73 10.30 -6.94 -4.52
CA SER A 73 9.32 -6.06 -5.15
C SER A 73 8.09 -5.95 -4.26
N PHE A 74 7.65 -4.73 -3.97
CA PHE A 74 6.35 -4.50 -3.36
C PHE A 74 5.33 -4.23 -4.46
N GLN A 75 4.36 -5.11 -4.59
CA GLN A 75 3.29 -5.04 -5.57
C GLN A 75 1.97 -4.77 -4.87
N TRP A 76 1.24 -3.76 -5.36
CA TRP A 76 -0.03 -3.35 -4.76
C TRP A 76 -0.99 -4.55 -4.63
N GLY A 77 -1.58 -4.74 -3.45
CA GLY A 77 -2.48 -5.86 -3.15
C GLY A 77 -1.83 -7.24 -2.97
N GLN A 78 -0.61 -7.48 -3.48
CA GLN A 78 0.13 -8.73 -3.27
C GLN A 78 1.06 -8.67 -2.05
N GLY A 79 1.62 -7.48 -1.76
CA GLY A 79 2.60 -7.27 -0.70
C GLY A 79 4.04 -7.36 -1.22
N LEU A 80 4.94 -7.85 -0.37
CA LEU A 80 6.35 -8.05 -0.67
C LEU A 80 6.55 -9.42 -1.35
N LEU A 81 7.13 -9.41 -2.55
CA LEU A 81 7.56 -10.59 -3.29
C LEU A 81 9.09 -10.63 -3.33
N LYS A 82 9.64 -11.84 -3.46
CA LYS A 82 11.07 -12.11 -3.63
C LYS A 82 11.30 -12.88 -4.92
N ALA A 83 12.40 -12.59 -5.62
CA ALA A 83 12.88 -13.35 -6.77
C ALA A 83 14.41 -13.35 -6.79
N ARG A 84 14.99 -14.04 -7.79
CA ARG A 84 16.42 -14.00 -8.11
C ARG A 84 16.63 -13.87 -9.60
N GLU A 85 17.70 -13.19 -9.99
CA GLU A 85 18.18 -13.22 -11.37
C GLU A 85 18.91 -14.54 -11.66
N PRO A 86 18.88 -15.05 -12.91
CA PRO A 86 18.16 -14.50 -14.08
C PRO A 86 16.71 -14.97 -14.24
N GLU A 87 16.23 -15.95 -13.46
CA GLU A 87 14.95 -16.62 -13.71
C GLU A 87 13.72 -15.76 -13.39
N LEU A 88 13.85 -14.76 -12.50
CA LEU A 88 12.78 -13.84 -12.09
C LEU A 88 11.48 -14.55 -11.65
N SER A 89 11.62 -15.70 -11.00
CA SER A 89 10.49 -16.41 -10.39
C SER A 89 10.04 -15.69 -9.12
N TRP A 90 9.06 -14.80 -9.25
CA TRP A 90 8.49 -14.02 -8.15
C TRP A 90 7.63 -14.88 -7.22
N THR A 91 8.04 -14.97 -5.96
CA THR A 91 7.29 -15.66 -4.90
C THR A 91 6.80 -14.66 -3.85
N PRO A 92 5.51 -14.67 -3.47
CA PRO A 92 5.03 -13.91 -2.32
C PRO A 92 5.82 -14.24 -1.06
N LEU A 93 6.27 -13.21 -0.34
CA LEU A 93 7.09 -13.34 0.87
C LEU A 93 6.36 -12.84 2.11
N ALA A 94 5.69 -11.70 2.03
CA ALA A 94 4.89 -11.14 3.13
C ALA A 94 3.79 -10.22 2.61
N ASN A 95 2.65 -10.18 3.29
CA ASN A 95 1.53 -9.29 2.97
C ASN A 95 0.92 -8.60 4.21
N THR A 96 1.56 -8.72 5.37
CA THR A 96 1.06 -8.20 6.66
C THR A 96 1.43 -6.73 6.89
N PHE A 97 1.26 -5.89 5.87
CA PHE A 97 1.59 -4.45 5.93
C PHE A 97 0.39 -3.57 6.28
N GLY A 98 -0.74 -4.18 6.59
CA GLY A 98 -1.97 -3.47 6.91
C GLY A 98 -2.43 -2.58 5.76
N GLY A 99 -2.40 -3.11 4.54
CA GLY A 99 -2.81 -2.38 3.33
C GLY A 99 -1.84 -1.32 2.83
N GLN A 100 -0.80 -1.04 3.61
CA GLN A 100 0.10 0.04 3.31
C GLN A 100 1.09 -0.36 2.23
N ALA A 101 1.12 0.41 1.14
CA ALA A 101 2.18 0.29 0.15
C ALA A 101 3.53 0.67 0.75
N MET A 102 4.50 -0.23 0.67
CA MET A 102 5.90 0.06 0.98
C MET A 102 6.50 0.85 -0.18
N LEU A 103 7.14 1.98 0.12
CA LEU A 103 7.79 2.83 -0.88
C LEU A 103 9.30 2.64 -0.90
N VAL A 104 9.89 2.30 0.24
CA VAL A 104 11.33 2.11 0.39
C VAL A 104 11.61 0.97 1.35
N MET A 105 12.66 0.21 1.03
CA MET A 105 13.21 -0.81 1.88
C MET A 105 14.73 -0.62 1.97
N ALA A 106 15.28 -0.81 3.16
CA ALA A 106 16.72 -0.73 3.41
C ALA A 106 17.16 -1.88 4.32
N ARG A 107 18.41 -2.32 4.15
CA ARG A 107 19.02 -3.37 4.96
C ARG A 107 20.09 -2.79 5.89
N ASN A 108 20.11 -3.24 7.13
CA ASN A 108 21.20 -3.02 8.07
C ASN A 108 21.56 -4.35 8.75
N GLY A 109 22.64 -4.99 8.27
CA GLY A 109 22.99 -6.35 8.67
C GLY A 109 21.89 -7.35 8.33
N THR A 110 21.41 -8.07 9.36
CA THR A 110 20.33 -9.06 9.22
C THR A 110 18.93 -8.45 9.26
N ARG A 111 18.80 -7.15 9.57
CA ARG A 111 17.51 -6.48 9.67
C ARG A 111 17.14 -5.77 8.38
N LEU A 112 15.88 -5.89 8.00
CA LEU A 112 15.26 -5.08 6.97
C LEU A 112 14.36 -4.03 7.61
N PHE A 113 14.37 -2.83 7.04
CA PHE A 113 13.52 -1.71 7.40
C PHE A 113 12.70 -1.31 6.18
N GLY A 114 11.42 -1.05 6.38
CA GLY A 114 10.52 -0.61 5.33
C GLY A 114 9.78 0.65 5.77
N ALA A 115 9.59 1.60 4.86
CA ALA A 115 8.71 2.73 5.11
C ALA A 115 7.53 2.69 4.12
N SER A 116 6.32 2.87 4.65
CA SER A 116 5.13 2.96 3.83
C SER A 116 4.85 4.39 3.36
N HIS A 117 3.95 4.51 2.39
CA HIS A 117 3.50 5.79 1.84
C HIS A 117 2.88 6.73 2.88
N ILE A 118 2.43 6.21 4.02
CA ILE A 118 1.89 6.99 5.13
C ILE A 118 2.89 7.26 6.27
N GLY A 119 4.17 6.96 6.03
CA GLY A 119 5.26 7.20 6.97
C GLY A 119 5.40 6.16 8.08
N ARG A 120 4.64 5.05 8.06
CA ARG A 120 4.84 3.97 9.03
C ARG A 120 6.14 3.23 8.71
N LEU A 121 6.94 3.03 9.74
CA LEU A 121 8.16 2.22 9.66
C LEU A 121 7.86 0.79 10.11
N PHE A 122 8.43 -0.16 9.40
CA PHE A 122 8.39 -1.59 9.70
C PHE A 122 9.80 -2.12 9.83
N VAL A 123 9.99 -3.14 10.67
CA VAL A 123 11.23 -3.88 10.80
C VAL A 123 10.97 -5.37 10.64
N SER A 124 11.85 -6.04 9.92
CA SER A 124 11.94 -7.50 9.83
C SER A 124 13.29 -7.96 10.37
N SER A 125 13.29 -9.08 11.09
CA SER A 125 14.50 -9.75 11.59
C SER A 125 14.69 -11.15 11.00
N ASP A 126 13.92 -11.49 9.96
CA ASP A 126 13.85 -12.83 9.36
C ASP A 126 13.87 -12.80 7.82
N ASP A 127 14.65 -11.88 7.25
CA ASP A 127 14.80 -11.63 5.80
C ASP A 127 13.51 -11.27 5.07
N GLY A 128 12.60 -10.60 5.76
CA GLY A 128 11.38 -10.02 5.19
C GLY A 128 10.19 -10.97 5.19
N ARG A 129 10.29 -12.13 5.86
CA ARG A 129 9.18 -13.11 5.99
C ARG A 129 8.10 -12.60 6.94
N SER A 130 8.50 -11.90 8.01
CA SER A 130 7.59 -11.20 8.92
C SER A 130 8.05 -9.79 9.18
N TRP A 131 7.09 -8.89 9.38
CA TRP A 131 7.32 -7.47 9.59
C TRP A 131 6.54 -6.98 10.79
N GLN A 132 7.20 -6.23 11.65
CA GLN A 132 6.61 -5.58 12.81
C GLN A 132 6.68 -4.07 12.63
N ALA A 133 5.59 -3.36 12.93
CA ALA A 133 5.63 -1.91 12.95
C ALA A 133 6.57 -1.41 14.07
N ILE A 134 7.39 -0.40 13.77
CA ILE A 134 8.21 0.27 14.77
C ILE A 134 7.32 1.26 15.52
N ASN A 135 7.14 1.03 16.82
CA ASN A 135 6.39 1.92 17.69
C ASN A 135 6.98 3.34 17.68
N GLY A 136 6.12 4.35 17.57
CA GLY A 136 6.53 5.76 17.57
C GLY A 136 6.76 6.38 16.20
N ALA A 137 6.86 5.59 15.11
CA ALA A 137 6.98 6.12 13.74
C ALA A 137 5.72 6.88 13.25
N ARG A 138 4.57 6.66 13.92
CA ARG A 138 3.32 7.43 13.80
C ARG A 138 2.78 7.87 15.18
N GLY A 139 3.62 7.81 16.22
CA GLY A 139 3.19 7.75 17.63
C GLY A 139 2.65 6.36 18.03
N PRO A 140 2.52 6.05 19.33
CA PRO A 140 1.87 4.83 19.79
C PRO A 140 0.36 4.88 19.52
N GLN A 141 -0.22 3.78 19.03
CA GLN A 141 -1.69 3.66 18.94
C GLN A 141 -2.33 3.93 20.31
N SER A 142 -3.34 4.78 20.30
CA SER A 142 -4.27 4.98 21.39
C SER A 142 -4.96 3.67 21.78
N ALA A 143 -5.50 3.63 23.00
CA ALA A 143 -6.27 2.47 23.45
C ALA A 143 -7.50 2.20 22.57
N ALA A 144 -8.09 3.25 21.97
CA ALA A 144 -9.21 3.12 21.04
C ALA A 144 -8.81 2.41 19.75
N GLU A 145 -7.71 2.83 19.11
CA GLU A 145 -7.21 2.19 17.89
C GLU A 145 -6.88 0.71 18.10
N LYS A 146 -6.28 0.35 19.25
CA LYS A 146 -5.97 -1.05 19.58
C LYS A 146 -7.23 -1.91 19.77
N ARG A 147 -8.29 -1.36 20.37
CA ARG A 147 -9.57 -2.08 20.51
C ARG A 147 -10.27 -2.18 19.16
N GLY A 148 -10.29 -1.09 18.40
CA GLY A 148 -10.83 -1.02 17.05
C GLY A 148 -10.19 -2.01 16.11
N GLU A 149 -8.87 -2.18 16.14
CA GLU A 149 -8.14 -3.14 15.31
C GLU A 149 -8.61 -4.58 15.56
N LYS A 150 -8.78 -4.96 16.84
CA LYS A 150 -9.29 -6.29 17.22
C LYS A 150 -10.74 -6.49 16.75
N LEU A 151 -11.58 -5.48 16.94
CA LEU A 151 -12.97 -5.50 16.48
C LEU A 151 -13.05 -5.62 14.94
N PHE A 152 -12.18 -4.90 14.24
CA PHE A 152 -12.12 -4.89 12.77
C PHE A 152 -11.72 -6.25 12.24
N ALA A 153 -10.68 -6.86 12.80
CA ALA A 153 -10.24 -8.21 12.43
C ALA A 153 -11.36 -9.25 12.63
N ALA A 154 -12.14 -9.12 13.70
CA ALA A 154 -13.22 -10.05 14.02
C ALA A 154 -14.51 -9.86 13.20
N ASN A 155 -14.80 -8.65 12.71
CA ASN A 155 -16.12 -8.31 12.17
C ASN A 155 -16.11 -7.73 10.76
N CYS A 156 -15.02 -7.08 10.33
CA CYS A 156 -14.99 -6.26 9.13
C CYS A 156 -14.01 -6.77 8.08
N GLN A 157 -12.90 -7.36 8.52
CA GLN A 157 -11.78 -7.77 7.66
C GLN A 157 -12.16 -8.80 6.58
N SER A 158 -13.14 -9.66 6.83
CA SER A 158 -13.56 -10.68 5.85
C SER A 158 -14.09 -10.06 4.56
N CYS A 159 -14.64 -8.85 4.63
CA CYS A 159 -15.15 -8.11 3.47
C CYS A 159 -14.21 -6.97 3.08
N HIS A 160 -13.77 -6.15 4.04
CA HIS A 160 -12.95 -4.97 3.76
C HIS A 160 -11.45 -5.25 3.64
N GLY A 161 -11.05 -6.53 3.63
CA GLY A 161 -9.66 -6.93 3.54
C GLY A 161 -8.86 -6.63 4.81
N ALA A 162 -7.66 -7.22 4.89
CA ALA A 162 -6.75 -6.95 6.00
C ALA A 162 -6.41 -5.46 6.03
N ALA A 163 -6.67 -4.83 7.17
CA ALA A 163 -6.52 -3.39 7.38
C ALA A 163 -7.23 -2.50 6.34
N GLY A 164 -8.43 -2.90 5.90
CA GLY A 164 -9.32 -1.98 5.21
C GLY A 164 -8.98 -1.68 3.75
N ILE A 165 -8.23 -2.53 3.04
CA ILE A 165 -7.93 -2.32 1.61
C ILE A 165 -9.11 -2.51 0.65
N GLY A 166 -10.23 -3.05 1.14
CA GLY A 166 -11.40 -3.39 0.32
C GLY A 166 -11.19 -4.61 -0.58
N GLU A 167 -12.23 -4.96 -1.32
CA GLU A 167 -12.17 -5.96 -2.39
C GLU A 167 -11.71 -5.31 -3.70
N ALA A 168 -10.77 -5.96 -4.38
CA ALA A 168 -10.37 -5.55 -5.73
C ALA A 168 -11.39 -6.07 -6.76
N PRO A 169 -11.73 -5.26 -7.78
CA PRO A 169 -12.55 -5.74 -8.89
C PRO A 169 -11.81 -6.81 -9.69
N GLN A 170 -12.53 -7.87 -10.07
CA GLN A 170 -12.06 -8.79 -11.08
C GLN A 170 -12.09 -8.12 -12.46
N PHE A 171 -11.14 -8.45 -13.33
CA PHE A 171 -11.07 -7.86 -14.67
C PHE A 171 -12.38 -8.07 -15.44
N GLY A 172 -12.97 -6.97 -15.93
CA GLY A 172 -14.24 -6.98 -16.68
C GLY A 172 -15.51 -7.05 -15.81
N GLN A 173 -15.41 -7.00 -14.49
CA GLN A 173 -16.58 -6.99 -13.59
C GLN A 173 -16.91 -5.55 -13.08
N PRO A 174 -18.19 -5.23 -12.85
CA PRO A 174 -18.59 -3.95 -12.27
C PRO A 174 -18.00 -3.75 -10.86
N LEU A 175 -17.70 -2.49 -10.50
CA LEU A 175 -17.29 -2.10 -9.14
C LEU A 175 -18.42 -2.20 -8.10
N GLN A 176 -19.65 -2.43 -8.55
CA GLN A 176 -20.83 -2.37 -7.69
C GLN A 176 -20.91 -3.58 -6.75
N GLY A 177 -21.17 -3.32 -5.47
CA GLY A 177 -21.37 -4.35 -4.45
C GLY A 177 -20.10 -4.90 -3.82
N LEU A 178 -18.91 -4.42 -4.21
CA LEU A 178 -17.66 -4.68 -3.52
C LEU A 178 -17.57 -3.87 -2.22
N ALA A 179 -17.00 -4.47 -1.19
CA ALA A 179 -16.64 -3.77 0.04
C ALA A 179 -15.54 -2.76 -0.29
N PRO A 180 -15.77 -1.45 -0.09
CA PRO A 180 -14.79 -0.44 -0.45
C PRO A 180 -13.57 -0.51 0.48
N ALA A 181 -12.47 0.06 0.01
CA ALA A 181 -11.37 0.38 0.91
C ALA A 181 -11.84 1.39 1.97
N LEU A 182 -11.41 1.16 3.20
CA LEU A 182 -11.67 1.94 4.39
C LEU A 182 -10.40 2.68 4.85
N ASP A 183 -9.29 2.52 4.14
CA ASP A 183 -8.11 3.37 4.22
C ASP A 183 -8.31 4.71 3.46
N ASP A 184 -7.24 5.45 3.24
CA ASP A 184 -7.24 6.75 2.55
C ASP A 184 -7.26 6.66 1.02
N THR A 185 -7.31 5.45 0.45
CA THR A 185 -7.29 5.24 -1.01
C THR A 185 -8.69 5.35 -1.65
N ALA A 186 -9.74 5.37 -0.83
CA ALA A 186 -11.13 5.43 -1.29
C ALA A 186 -11.96 6.46 -0.51
N HIS A 187 -13.28 6.35 -0.63
CA HIS A 187 -14.27 7.36 -0.24
C HIS A 187 -14.52 7.49 1.28
N ALA A 188 -14.05 6.57 2.11
CA ALA A 188 -14.42 6.52 3.53
C ALA A 188 -14.17 7.85 4.29
N TRP A 189 -13.06 8.54 4.00
CA TRP A 189 -12.72 9.81 4.66
C TRP A 189 -13.61 10.99 4.25
N HIS A 190 -14.42 10.90 3.18
CA HIS A 190 -15.43 11.94 2.85
C HIS A 190 -16.59 11.99 3.87
N HIS A 191 -16.68 11.01 4.76
CA HIS A 191 -17.71 10.92 5.79
C HIS A 191 -17.22 11.39 7.15
N SER A 192 -18.12 12.00 7.91
CA SER A 192 -17.90 12.29 9.34
C SER A 192 -17.83 11.00 10.17
N ASP A 193 -17.22 11.09 11.35
CA ASP A 193 -17.18 9.98 12.31
C ASP A 193 -18.59 9.45 12.62
N GLN A 194 -19.59 10.33 12.74
CA GLN A 194 -20.98 9.94 13.00
C GLN A 194 -21.61 9.18 11.82
N GLN A 195 -21.34 9.59 10.59
CA GLN A 195 -21.81 8.86 9.41
C GLN A 195 -21.19 7.46 9.35
N LEU A 196 -19.88 7.36 9.57
CA LEU A 196 -19.17 6.07 9.60
C LEU A 196 -19.71 5.15 10.70
N GLN A 197 -19.89 5.67 11.92
CA GLN A 197 -20.49 4.91 13.03
C GLN A 197 -21.93 4.46 12.69
N ASN A 198 -22.73 5.31 12.07
CA ASN A 198 -24.08 4.96 11.66
C ASN A 198 -24.08 3.87 10.57
N THR A 199 -23.16 3.91 9.61
CA THR A 199 -23.02 2.86 8.61
C THR A 199 -22.58 1.53 9.23
N ILE A 200 -21.68 1.55 10.21
CA ILE A 200 -21.28 0.34 10.96
C ILE A 200 -22.49 -0.26 11.69
N LEU A 201 -23.23 0.55 12.42
CA LEU A 201 -24.33 0.07 13.25
C LEU A 201 -25.55 -0.33 12.41
N LYS A 202 -25.94 0.49 11.43
CA LYS A 202 -27.20 0.35 10.70
C LYS A 202 -27.06 -0.29 9.31
N GLY A 203 -25.84 -0.58 8.88
CA GLY A 203 -25.55 -1.04 7.53
C GLY A 203 -25.64 0.09 6.49
N SER A 204 -25.46 -0.27 5.22
CA SER A 204 -25.59 0.67 4.11
C SER A 204 -26.99 0.60 3.49
N PRO A 205 -27.67 1.73 3.27
CA PRO A 205 -28.96 1.77 2.59
C PRO A 205 -28.86 1.65 1.06
N ALA A 206 -27.64 1.58 0.50
CA ALA A 206 -27.47 1.56 -0.94
C ALA A 206 -28.01 0.23 -1.55
N PRO A 207 -28.78 0.27 -2.66
CA PRO A 207 -29.53 -0.89 -3.17
C PRO A 207 -28.71 -2.16 -3.45
N ASN A 208 -27.40 -2.01 -3.71
CA ASN A 208 -26.50 -3.11 -4.04
C ASN A 208 -25.38 -3.28 -2.99
N SER A 209 -25.55 -2.75 -1.77
CA SER A 209 -24.54 -2.89 -0.74
C SER A 209 -24.67 -4.20 0.03
N ARG A 210 -23.53 -4.87 0.25
CA ARG A 210 -23.41 -6.00 1.18
C ARG A 210 -23.09 -5.58 2.62
N MET A 211 -23.06 -4.28 2.91
CA MET A 211 -22.70 -3.78 4.24
C MET A 211 -23.83 -4.02 5.22
N LEU A 212 -23.63 -5.03 6.08
CA LEU A 212 -24.57 -5.46 7.10
C LEU A 212 -24.65 -4.47 8.26
N ALA A 213 -25.79 -4.48 8.95
CA ALA A 213 -25.95 -3.81 10.24
C ALA A 213 -25.29 -4.62 11.36
N PHE A 214 -24.51 -3.96 12.21
CA PHE A 214 -23.92 -4.55 13.41
C PHE A 214 -24.61 -4.10 14.71
N GLU A 215 -25.68 -3.31 14.63
CA GLU A 215 -26.53 -2.95 15.76
C GLU A 215 -27.03 -4.23 16.47
N GLY A 216 -26.95 -4.24 17.80
CA GLY A 216 -27.22 -5.43 18.63
C GLY A 216 -26.03 -6.39 18.80
N ARG A 217 -25.00 -6.32 17.93
CA ARG A 217 -23.74 -7.07 18.08
C ARG A 217 -22.58 -6.18 18.56
N LEU A 218 -22.56 -4.94 18.11
CA LEU A 218 -21.57 -3.92 18.47
C LEU A 218 -22.27 -2.76 19.14
N SER A 219 -21.66 -2.23 20.20
CA SER A 219 -22.11 -1.02 20.86
C SER A 219 -21.72 0.23 20.06
N ARG A 220 -22.30 1.38 20.42
CA ARG A 220 -21.84 2.67 19.89
C ARG A 220 -20.36 2.92 20.19
N ARG A 221 -19.88 2.46 21.35
CA ARG A 221 -18.47 2.58 21.73
C ARG A 221 -17.57 1.72 20.86
N ASP A 222 -18.00 0.52 20.50
CA ASP A 222 -17.27 -0.34 19.57
C ASP A 222 -17.18 0.30 18.18
N ALA A 223 -18.26 0.95 17.73
CA ALA A 223 -18.25 1.71 16.48
C ALA A 223 -17.30 2.92 16.52
N GLU A 224 -17.20 3.62 17.65
CA GLU A 224 -16.20 4.68 17.85
C GLU A 224 -14.77 4.14 17.77
N ASP A 225 -14.48 3.03 18.45
CA ASP A 225 -13.15 2.41 18.42
C ASP A 225 -12.81 1.89 17.01
N LEU A 226 -13.77 1.32 16.28
CA LEU A 226 -13.61 0.93 14.87
C LEU A 226 -13.27 2.14 13.98
N VAL A 227 -13.99 3.26 14.13
CA VAL A 227 -13.69 4.49 13.38
C VAL A 227 -12.31 5.04 13.75
N ALA A 228 -11.90 4.98 15.02
CA ALA A 228 -10.55 5.37 15.43
C ALA A 228 -9.49 4.50 14.71
N TYR A 229 -9.69 3.19 14.65
CA TYR A 229 -8.80 2.30 13.90
C TYR A 229 -8.79 2.61 12.40
N MET A 230 -9.95 2.80 11.77
CA MET A 230 -10.02 3.19 10.34
C MET A 230 -9.22 4.46 10.07
N LYS A 231 -9.37 5.49 10.91
CA LYS A 231 -8.61 6.74 10.80
C LYS A 231 -7.11 6.54 10.98
N SER A 232 -6.69 5.57 11.79
CA SER A 232 -5.27 5.22 11.94
C SER A 232 -4.62 4.69 10.66
N LEU A 233 -5.44 4.26 9.69
CA LEU A 233 -5.01 3.82 8.36
C LEU A 233 -4.84 4.98 7.38
N TRP A 234 -5.39 6.16 7.69
CA TRP A 234 -5.40 7.30 6.77
C TRP A 234 -4.14 8.14 6.84
N ASN A 235 -3.74 8.76 5.73
CA ASN A 235 -2.71 9.81 5.71
C ASN A 235 -3.20 11.14 6.33
N GLU A 236 -2.24 12.04 6.57
CA GLU A 236 -2.48 13.37 7.16
C GLU A 236 -3.48 14.22 6.36
N ARG A 237 -3.52 14.08 5.04
CA ARG A 237 -4.49 14.80 4.21
C ARG A 237 -5.90 14.28 4.45
N ALA A 238 -6.11 12.97 4.37
CA ALA A 238 -7.42 12.37 4.62
C ALA A 238 -7.93 12.68 6.03
N LEU A 239 -7.06 12.64 7.05
CA LEU A 239 -7.40 13.07 8.42
C LEU A 239 -7.80 14.54 8.49
N ARG A 240 -7.02 15.43 7.87
CA ARG A 240 -7.28 16.88 7.86
C ARG A 240 -8.56 17.25 7.08
N CYS A 241 -8.81 16.53 5.99
CA CYS A 241 -9.87 16.80 5.01
C CYS A 241 -11.13 15.95 5.24
N GLN A 242 -11.27 15.32 6.40
CA GLN A 242 -12.37 14.41 6.66
C GLN A 242 -13.75 15.10 6.62
N GLY A 243 -14.76 14.37 6.15
CA GLY A 243 -16.16 14.79 6.23
C GLY A 243 -16.41 15.97 5.29
N ALA A 244 -17.24 16.93 5.69
CA ALA A 244 -17.56 18.11 4.86
C ALA A 244 -16.32 18.88 4.37
N LYS A 245 -15.19 18.81 5.10
CA LYS A 245 -13.93 19.48 4.76
C LYS A 245 -13.30 18.98 3.46
N HIS A 246 -13.71 17.82 2.93
CA HIS A 246 -13.15 17.32 1.66
C HIS A 246 -13.45 18.26 0.48
N MET A 247 -14.51 19.08 0.61
CA MET A 247 -14.90 20.11 -0.36
C MET A 247 -14.18 21.44 -0.16
N ASP A 248 -13.31 21.56 0.85
CA ASP A 248 -12.54 22.79 1.06
C ASP A 248 -11.46 22.95 -0.04
N PRO A 249 -11.14 24.18 -0.47
CA PRO A 249 -10.14 24.42 -1.51
C PRO A 249 -8.76 23.76 -1.29
N GLY A 250 -8.35 23.58 -0.03
CA GLY A 250 -7.09 22.90 0.33
C GLY A 250 -7.17 21.37 0.38
N CYS A 251 -8.34 20.80 0.12
CA CYS A 251 -8.65 19.37 0.23
C CYS A 251 -9.13 18.76 -1.09
N MET A 252 -9.69 19.59 -1.98
CA MET A 252 -9.96 19.28 -3.38
C MET A 252 -8.65 19.31 -4.20
N ALA A 253 -7.81 18.27 -4.11
CA ALA A 253 -6.70 18.14 -5.06
C ALA A 253 -7.18 17.45 -6.34
N HIS A 254 -6.79 18.06 -7.47
CA HIS A 254 -6.94 17.62 -8.86
C HIS A 254 -6.38 16.20 -9.12
#